data_AF-A0A6V7VGV2-F1
#
_entry.id   AF-A0A6V7VGV2-F1
#
_cell.length_a   1.000
_cell.length_b   1.000
_cell.length_c   1.000
_cell.angle_alpha   90.00
_cell.angle_beta   90.00
_cell.angle_gamma   90.00
#
_symmetry.space_group_name_H-M   'P 1'
#
loop_
_entity.id
_entity.type
_entity.pdbx_description
1 polymer ?
#
loop_
_entity_poly.entity_id
_entity_poly.type
_entity_poly.pdbx_seq_one_letter_code
_entity_poly.pdbx_strand_id
1 'polypeptide(L)'
;MFSQITPMLGLSDISMESTASRLEETLQIVRQINGEFKDPNLTTFVCVCIAEFLSMYETERLVQELTKQEIDVHNIIVNQLLFPEKDAKGNITCKKCQSRYNIQQKYLEQISELYEDFHITKLPLLESEVRGPQMIKGFSERLVNSSMV
;
A
#
# COMPACT_ATOMS: atom_id res chain seq x y z
N MET A 1 -42.34 8.79 -43.24
CA MET A 1 -42.44 9.64 -42.04
C MET A 1 -41.41 9.21 -40.98
N PHE A 2 -40.10 9.38 -41.24
CA PHE A 2 -39.04 9.04 -40.26
C PHE A 2 -37.83 10.00 -40.32
N SER A 3 -38.03 11.26 -40.72
CA SER A 3 -36.94 12.23 -40.98
C SER A 3 -36.77 13.32 -39.90
N GLN A 4 -37.45 13.23 -38.74
CA GLN A 4 -37.60 14.41 -37.86
C GLN A 4 -37.26 14.19 -36.38
N ILE A 5 -36.50 13.15 -36.00
CA ILE A 5 -36.12 12.92 -34.57
C ILE A 5 -34.65 13.33 -34.28
N THR A 6 -33.88 13.77 -35.27
CA THR A 6 -32.43 13.96 -35.11
C THR A 6 -31.95 15.23 -34.37
N PRO A 7 -32.69 16.37 -34.22
CA PRO A 7 -32.09 17.55 -33.59
C PRO A 7 -32.38 17.73 -32.09
N MET A 8 -32.94 16.73 -31.37
CA MET A 8 -33.29 16.86 -29.94
C MET A 8 -32.27 16.24 -28.97
N LEU A 9 -31.20 15.62 -29.48
CA LEU A 9 -30.03 15.24 -28.70
C LEU A 9 -28.93 16.22 -29.08
N GLY A 10 -28.64 17.20 -28.20
CA GLY A 10 -27.56 18.18 -28.33
C GLY A 10 -26.15 17.57 -28.28
N LEU A 11 -25.96 16.47 -29.00
CA LEU A 11 -24.75 15.68 -29.19
C LEU A 11 -24.07 15.98 -30.53
N SER A 12 -24.59 16.93 -31.33
CA SER A 12 -24.05 17.27 -32.65
C SER A 12 -22.84 18.22 -32.64
N ASP A 13 -22.54 18.87 -31.51
CA ASP A 13 -21.43 19.85 -31.39
C ASP A 13 -20.20 19.32 -30.64
N ILE A 14 -20.17 18.03 -30.30
CA ILE A 14 -18.89 17.38 -30.02
C ILE A 14 -18.25 17.11 -31.38
N SER A 15 -17.53 18.10 -31.93
CA SER A 15 -16.72 17.94 -33.13
C SER A 15 -15.84 16.70 -32.96
N MET A 16 -16.01 15.69 -33.84
CA MET A 16 -15.22 14.45 -33.83
C MET A 16 -13.71 14.72 -33.89
N GLU A 17 -13.32 15.84 -34.49
CA GLU A 17 -11.93 16.31 -34.57
C GLU A 17 -11.42 16.85 -33.22
N SER A 18 -12.29 17.51 -32.45
CA SER A 18 -11.97 17.92 -31.07
C SER A 18 -11.86 16.74 -30.11
N THR A 19 -12.59 15.64 -30.36
CA THR A 19 -12.45 14.41 -29.56
C THR A 19 -11.21 13.61 -29.94
N ALA A 20 -10.86 13.56 -31.23
CA ALA A 20 -9.68 12.87 -31.70
C ALA A 20 -8.39 13.52 -31.17
N SER A 21 -8.30 14.85 -31.24
CA SER A 21 -7.17 15.62 -30.70
C SER A 21 -6.99 15.41 -29.18
N ARG A 22 -8.08 15.50 -28.40
CA ARG A 22 -8.04 15.24 -26.94
C ARG A 22 -7.61 13.82 -26.59
N LEU A 23 -8.02 12.83 -27.38
CA LEU A 23 -7.60 11.44 -27.21
C LEU A 23 -6.10 11.30 -27.44
N GLU A 24 -5.57 11.94 -28.48
CA GLU A 24 -4.14 11.89 -28.80
C GLU A 24 -3.29 12.56 -27.71
N GLU A 25 -3.70 13.72 -27.21
CA GLU A 25 -3.07 14.40 -26.06
C GLU A 25 -3.08 13.51 -24.81
N THR A 26 -4.22 12.89 -24.50
CA THR A 26 -4.35 12.00 -23.34
C THR A 26 -3.44 10.77 -23.47
N LEU A 27 -3.35 10.17 -24.66
CA LEU A 27 -2.47 9.03 -24.92
C LEU A 27 -1.00 9.38 -24.73
N GLN A 28 -0.57 10.58 -25.12
CA GLN A 28 0.79 11.05 -24.88
C GLN A 28 1.09 11.15 -23.38
N ILE A 29 0.17 11.74 -22.61
CA ILE A 29 0.29 11.85 -21.15
C ILE A 29 0.35 10.46 -20.50
N VAL A 30 -0.51 9.53 -20.90
CA VAL A 30 -0.54 8.17 -20.36
C VAL A 30 0.78 7.43 -20.63
N ARG A 31 1.35 7.58 -21.83
CA ARG A 31 2.65 6.97 -22.16
C ARG A 31 3.78 7.54 -21.31
N GLN A 32 3.76 8.85 -21.07
CA GLN A 32 4.73 9.50 -20.20
C GLN A 32 4.63 8.97 -18.77
N ILE A 33 3.43 8.97 -18.18
CA ILE A 33 3.19 8.49 -16.82
C ILE A 33 3.59 7.01 -16.68
N ASN A 34 3.29 6.19 -17.69
CA ASN A 34 3.68 4.78 -17.68
C ASN A 34 5.21 4.62 -17.65
N GLY A 35 5.94 5.44 -18.40
CA GLY A 35 7.40 5.49 -18.33
C GLY A 35 7.91 5.88 -16.94
N GLU A 36 7.30 6.90 -16.31
CA GLU A 36 7.68 7.38 -14.97
C GLU A 36 7.37 6.35 -13.86
N PHE A 37 6.29 5.57 -13.98
CA PHE A 37 5.95 4.50 -13.04
C PHE A 37 6.91 3.31 -13.10
N LYS A 38 7.58 3.11 -14.24
CA LYS A 38 8.54 2.03 -14.45
C LYS A 38 9.97 2.44 -14.12
N ASP A 39 10.25 3.71 -13.85
CA ASP A 39 11.59 4.17 -13.46
C ASP A 39 11.77 4.07 -11.93
N PRO A 40 12.63 3.16 -11.42
CA PRO A 40 12.89 3.01 -9.99
C PRO A 40 13.46 4.25 -9.31
N ASN A 41 14.09 5.15 -10.07
CA ASN A 41 14.66 6.38 -9.52
C ASN A 41 13.61 7.48 -9.31
N LEU A 42 12.43 7.34 -9.94
CA LEU A 42 11.34 8.31 -9.86
C LEU A 42 10.18 7.79 -9.01
N THR A 43 9.81 6.53 -9.18
CA THR A 43 8.63 5.93 -8.54
C THR A 43 9.01 4.65 -7.83
N THR A 44 8.56 4.51 -6.57
CA THR A 44 8.63 3.25 -5.82
C THR A 44 7.31 2.99 -5.11
N PHE A 45 6.95 1.72 -4.98
CA PHE A 45 5.76 1.27 -4.27
C PHE A 45 6.11 0.83 -2.85
N VAL A 46 5.31 1.24 -1.87
CA VAL A 46 5.45 0.83 -0.47
C VAL A 46 4.21 0.06 -0.05
N CYS A 47 4.37 -1.24 0.19
CA CYS A 47 3.26 -2.10 0.64
C CYS A 47 3.03 -1.92 2.15
N VAL A 48 1.77 -1.91 2.57
CA VAL A 48 1.40 -1.91 4.00
C VAL A 48 0.53 -3.13 4.28
N CYS A 49 0.92 -3.95 5.24
CA CYS A 49 0.20 -5.16 5.62
C CYS A 49 0.16 -5.34 7.15
N ILE A 50 -0.60 -6.33 7.61
CA ILE A 50 -0.60 -6.79 9.01
C ILE A 50 -0.07 -8.22 9.06
N ALA A 51 0.49 -8.62 10.20
CA ALA A 51 1.06 -9.96 10.39
C ALA A 51 -0.02 -11.04 10.57
N GLU A 52 -0.81 -11.28 9.52
CA GLU A 52 -1.87 -12.27 9.43
C GLU A 52 -1.88 -12.94 8.05
N PHE A 53 -2.41 -14.16 7.97
CA PHE A 53 -2.39 -14.97 6.75
C PHE A 53 -3.00 -14.28 5.53
N LEU A 54 -4.22 -13.73 5.66
CA LEU A 54 -4.92 -13.11 4.54
C LEU A 54 -4.18 -11.87 4.03
N SER A 55 -3.71 -11.01 4.95
CA SER A 55 -3.00 -9.79 4.57
C SER A 55 -1.65 -10.08 3.91
N MET A 56 -0.93 -11.10 4.38
CA MET A 56 0.29 -11.56 3.72
C MET A 56 0.01 -12.06 2.30
N TYR A 57 -0.99 -12.93 2.13
CA TYR A 57 -1.35 -13.49 0.81
C TYR A 57 -1.82 -12.41 -0.18
N GLU A 58 -2.58 -11.43 0.27
CA GLU A 58 -2.98 -10.28 -0.55
C GLU A 58 -1.77 -9.44 -0.97
N THR A 59 -0.83 -9.22 -0.04
CA THR A 59 0.39 -8.46 -0.32
C THR A 59 1.29 -9.20 -1.31
N GLU A 60 1.40 -10.52 -1.20
CA GLU A 60 2.15 -11.34 -2.14
C GLU A 60 1.60 -11.22 -3.56
N ARG A 61 0.28 -11.35 -3.71
CA ARG A 61 -0.38 -11.18 -5.02
C ARG A 61 -0.20 -9.78 -5.58
N LEU A 62 -0.21 -8.75 -4.73
CA LEU A 62 0.04 -7.37 -5.13
C LEU A 62 1.48 -7.19 -5.63
N VAL A 63 2.48 -7.67 -4.88
CA VAL A 63 3.90 -7.58 -5.27
C VAL A 63 4.16 -8.31 -6.59
N GLN A 64 3.56 -9.50 -6.77
CA GLN A 64 3.65 -10.24 -8.04
C GLN A 64 3.07 -9.43 -9.21
N GLU A 65 1.95 -8.73 -9.02
CA GLU A 65 1.33 -7.93 -10.08
C GLU A 65 2.15 -6.67 -10.40
N LEU A 66 2.67 -5.99 -9.38
CA LEU A 66 3.56 -4.83 -9.55
C LEU A 66 4.82 -5.22 -10.33
N THR A 67 5.42 -6.36 -9.98
CA THR A 67 6.61 -6.88 -10.65
C THR A 67 6.33 -7.19 -12.14
N LYS A 68 5.16 -7.76 -12.47
CA LYS A 68 4.77 -7.98 -13.88
C LYS A 68 4.61 -6.68 -14.67
N GLN A 69 4.19 -5.61 -14.01
CA GLN A 69 4.06 -4.29 -14.62
C GLN A 69 5.38 -3.50 -14.61
N GLU A 70 6.48 -4.10 -14.14
CA GLU A 70 7.81 -3.47 -14.01
C GLU A 70 7.79 -2.25 -13.08
N ILE A 71 6.93 -2.27 -12.05
CA ILE A 71 6.88 -1.22 -11.03
C ILE A 71 7.79 -1.62 -9.86
N ASP A 72 8.64 -0.68 -9.46
CA ASP A 72 9.59 -0.85 -8.36
C ASP A 72 8.88 -1.06 -7.01
N VAL A 73 9.28 -2.08 -6.26
CA VAL A 73 8.78 -2.35 -4.91
C VAL A 73 9.90 -2.95 -4.07
N HIS A 74 10.34 -2.22 -3.04
CA HIS A 74 11.45 -2.62 -2.17
C HIS A 74 11.14 -2.43 -0.68
N ASN A 75 9.96 -1.90 -0.33
CA ASN A 75 9.61 -1.53 1.03
C ASN A 75 8.27 -2.13 1.45
N ILE A 76 8.25 -2.76 2.62
CA ILE A 76 7.03 -3.32 3.23
C ILE A 76 6.92 -2.81 4.67
N ILE A 77 5.75 -2.28 5.01
CA ILE A 77 5.40 -1.85 6.37
C ILE A 77 4.46 -2.88 6.97
N VAL A 78 4.86 -3.49 8.08
CA VAL A 78 4.02 -4.40 8.87
C VAL A 78 3.46 -3.63 10.06
N ASN A 79 2.16 -3.31 10.02
CA ASN A 79 1.47 -2.53 11.03
C ASN A 79 0.75 -3.41 12.07
N GLN A 80 0.30 -2.79 13.16
CA GLN A 80 -0.51 -3.42 14.22
C GLN A 80 0.20 -4.60 14.93
N LEU A 81 1.53 -4.54 15.03
CA LEU A 81 2.29 -5.54 15.78
C LEU A 81 2.12 -5.32 17.28
N LEU A 82 1.76 -6.39 17.98
CA LEU A 82 1.64 -6.34 19.43
C LEU A 82 3.02 -6.44 20.07
N PHE A 83 3.38 -5.47 20.91
CA PHE A 83 4.59 -5.52 21.72
C PHE A 83 4.19 -5.65 23.19
N PRO A 84 3.93 -6.88 23.66
CA PRO A 84 3.42 -7.08 25.01
C PRO A 84 4.48 -6.74 26.05
N GLU A 85 4.06 -6.07 27.12
CA GLU A 85 4.89 -5.87 28.30
C GLU A 85 5.28 -7.23 28.90
N LYS A 86 6.55 -7.35 29.27
CA LYS A 86 7.11 -8.54 29.91
C LYS A 86 7.28 -8.27 31.41
N ASP A 87 6.98 -9.26 32.24
CA ASP A 87 7.26 -9.20 33.67
C ASP A 87 8.77 -9.20 33.95
N ALA A 88 9.17 -9.04 35.23
CA ALA A 88 10.57 -9.09 35.65
C ALA A 88 11.27 -10.42 35.34
N LYS A 89 10.53 -11.46 34.93
CA LYS A 89 11.02 -12.78 34.54
C LYS A 89 10.98 -13.00 33.01
N GLY A 90 10.60 -11.97 32.24
CA GLY A 90 10.52 -12.02 30.78
C GLY A 90 9.22 -12.60 30.20
N ASN A 91 8.22 -12.92 31.02
CA ASN A 91 6.97 -13.54 30.59
C ASN A 91 5.88 -12.51 30.28
N ILE A 92 5.09 -12.80 29.25
CA ILE A 92 3.90 -12.03 28.91
C ILE A 92 2.78 -12.44 29.88
N THR A 93 2.31 -11.50 30.70
CA THR A 93 1.29 -11.76 31.73
C THR A 93 -0.10 -12.03 31.14
N CYS A 94 -0.40 -11.42 29.99
CA CYS A 94 -1.68 -11.54 29.29
C CYS A 94 -1.71 -12.74 28.32
N LYS A 95 -2.47 -13.79 28.65
CA LYS A 95 -2.61 -15.01 27.81
C LYS A 95 -3.09 -14.73 26.37
N LYS A 96 -4.07 -13.82 26.20
CA LYS A 96 -4.57 -13.45 24.86
C LYS A 96 -3.50 -12.72 24.05
N CYS A 97 -2.76 -11.84 24.70
CA CYS A 97 -1.67 -11.08 24.11
C CYS A 97 -0.53 -12.00 23.68
N GLN A 98 -0.18 -12.98 24.52
CA GLN A 98 0.81 -13.99 24.19
C GLN A 98 0.40 -14.83 22.97
N SER A 99 -0.84 -15.30 22.92
CA SER A 99 -1.34 -16.07 21.76
C SER A 99 -1.30 -15.24 20.47
N ARG A 100 -1.76 -13.99 20.51
CA ARG A 100 -1.70 -13.08 19.35
C ARG A 100 -0.27 -12.78 18.92
N TYR A 101 0.61 -12.48 19.87
CA TYR A 101 2.03 -12.23 19.61
C TYR A 101 2.69 -13.42 18.91
N ASN A 102 2.47 -14.65 19.41
CA ASN A 102 3.04 -15.86 18.80
C ASN A 102 2.57 -16.08 17.36
N ILE A 103 1.28 -15.82 17.08
CA ILE A 103 0.73 -15.91 15.73
C ILE A 103 1.39 -14.86 14.82
N GLN A 104 1.49 -13.61 15.30
CA GLN A 104 2.13 -12.53 14.55
C GLN A 104 3.61 -12.82 14.28
N GLN A 105 4.36 -13.35 15.26
CA GLN A 105 5.78 -13.71 15.06
C GLN A 105 5.95 -14.75 13.97
N LYS A 106 5.12 -15.80 13.94
CA LYS A 106 5.17 -16.80 12.86
C LYS A 106 5.02 -16.18 11.48
N TYR A 107 4.05 -15.27 11.30
CA TYR A 107 3.85 -14.62 10.01
C TYR A 107 4.92 -13.56 9.72
N LEU A 108 5.46 -12.90 10.74
CA LEU A 108 6.55 -11.94 10.57
C LEU A 108 7.84 -12.63 10.13
N GLU A 109 8.12 -13.83 10.64
CA GLU A 109 9.23 -14.68 10.18
C GLU A 109 9.04 -15.06 8.70
N GLN A 110 7.84 -15.50 8.32
CA GLN A 110 7.52 -15.82 6.91
C GLN A 110 7.66 -14.60 5.99
N ILE A 111 7.21 -13.41 6.41
CA ILE A 111 7.41 -12.17 5.65
C ILE A 111 8.91 -11.87 5.51
N SER A 112 9.69 -12.08 6.58
CA SER A 112 11.13 -11.81 6.54
C SER A 112 11.88 -12.76 5.60
N GLU A 113 11.47 -14.02 5.52
CA GLU A 113 12.04 -15.04 4.61
C GLU A 113 11.60 -14.84 3.15
N LEU A 114 10.33 -14.47 2.91
CA LEU A 114 9.83 -14.22 1.55
C LEU A 114 10.41 -12.93 0.94
N TYR A 115 10.74 -11.95 1.77
CA TYR A 115 11.13 -10.60 1.34
C TYR A 115 12.48 -10.20 1.94
N GLU A 116 13.48 -11.09 1.90
CA GLU A 116 14.82 -10.84 2.46
C GLU A 116 15.51 -9.61 1.85
N ASP A 117 15.27 -9.34 0.57
CA ASP A 117 15.83 -8.19 -0.16
C ASP A 117 15.03 -6.89 0.04
N PHE A 118 13.94 -6.93 0.81
CA PHE A 118 13.08 -5.77 1.04
C PHE A 118 13.39 -5.13 2.39
N HIS A 119 13.18 -3.82 2.46
CA HIS A 119 13.19 -3.12 3.73
C HIS A 119 11.85 -3.31 4.46
N ILE A 120 11.88 -4.11 5.53
CA ILE A 120 10.70 -4.39 6.37
C ILE A 120 10.67 -3.44 7.57
N THR A 121 9.72 -2.51 7.57
CA THR A 121 9.45 -1.62 8.72
C THR A 121 8.36 -2.21 9.61
N LYS A 122 8.66 -2.39 10.90
CA LYS A 122 7.75 -2.96 11.90
C LYS A 122 7.11 -1.83 12.71
N LEU A 123 5.79 -1.73 12.74
CA LEU A 123 5.06 -0.70 13.49
C LEU A 123 4.17 -1.30 14.59
N PRO A 124 4.14 -0.67 15.78
CA PRO A 124 3.36 -1.15 16.90
C PRO A 124 1.86 -0.90 16.73
N LEU A 125 1.06 -1.76 17.33
CA LEU A 125 -0.33 -1.50 17.64
C LEU A 125 -0.39 -0.44 18.75
N LEU A 126 -1.06 0.68 18.48
CA LEU A 126 -1.30 1.73 19.47
C LEU A 126 -2.62 1.50 20.21
N GLU A 127 -2.69 1.92 21.48
CA GLU A 127 -3.88 1.75 22.33
C GLU A 127 -5.06 2.62 21.89
N SER A 128 -4.76 3.78 21.30
CA SER A 128 -5.73 4.74 20.80
C SER A 128 -5.56 4.94 19.30
N GLU A 129 -6.68 5.24 18.63
CA GLU A 129 -6.66 5.61 17.22
C GLU A 129 -5.81 6.86 16.98
N VAL A 130 -4.95 6.82 15.96
CA VAL A 130 -4.08 7.94 15.59
C VAL A 130 -4.93 9.01 14.92
N ARG A 131 -5.24 10.09 15.65
CA ARG A 131 -6.02 11.22 15.14
C ARG A 131 -5.37 12.56 15.45
N GLY A 132 -5.47 13.46 14.48
CA GLY A 132 -4.93 14.82 14.58
C GLY A 132 -3.44 14.90 14.25
N PRO A 133 -2.96 16.11 13.91
CA PRO A 133 -1.62 16.31 13.36
C PRO A 133 -0.49 15.93 14.33
N GLN A 134 -0.70 16.12 15.64
CA GLN A 134 0.30 15.79 16.65
C GLN A 134 0.54 14.28 16.77
N MET A 135 -0.53 13.48 16.80
CA MET A 135 -0.44 12.02 16.87
C MET A 135 0.13 11.45 15.58
N ILE A 136 -0.24 12.00 14.42
CA ILE A 136 0.31 11.59 13.12
C ILE A 136 1.83 11.83 13.09
N LYS A 137 2.28 13.00 13.58
CA LYS A 137 3.71 13.31 13.67
C LYS A 137 4.45 12.35 14.60
N GLY A 138 3.89 12.04 15.77
CA GLY A 138 4.47 11.05 16.68
C GLY A 138 4.50 9.64 16.08
N PHE A 139 3.50 9.27 15.29
CA PHE A 139 3.50 7.98 14.58
C PHE A 139 4.51 7.95 13.44
N SER A 140 4.68 9.05 12.70
CA SER A 140 5.62 9.12 11.57
C SER A 140 7.08 8.96 12.00
N GLU A 141 7.43 9.37 13.23
CA GLU A 141 8.78 9.15 13.78
C GLU A 141 9.15 7.66 13.84
N ARG A 142 8.15 6.78 14.03
CA ARG A 142 8.35 5.31 14.05
C ARG A 142 8.60 4.71 12.68
N LEU A 143 8.17 5.38 11.61
CA LEU A 143 8.46 4.96 10.23
C LEU A 143 9.92 5.20 9.86
N VAL A 144 10.52 6.28 10.38
CA VAL A 144 11.90 6.66 10.05
C VAL A 144 12.91 6.04 11.01
N ASN A 145 12.55 5.88 12.28
CA ASN A 145 13.42 5.35 13.32
C ASN A 145 13.02 3.91 13.69
N SER A 146 13.55 2.91 12.97
CA SER A 146 13.26 1.49 13.22
C SER A 146 13.67 0.99 14.61
N SER A 147 14.41 1.79 15.40
CA SER A 147 14.90 1.48 16.75
C SER A 147 13.95 1.91 17.89
N MET A 148 12.76 2.46 17.59
CA MET A 148 11.75 2.86 18.60
C MET A 148 10.70 1.79 18.90
N VAL A 149 11.03 0.52 18.63
CA VAL A 149 10.16 -0.64 18.81
C VAL A 149 10.85 -1.68 19.68
#